data_AF-A0A2E4MGJ7-F1
#
_entry.id   AF-A0A2E4MGJ7-F1
#
_cell.length_a   1.000
_cell.length_b   1.000
_cell.length_c   1.000
_cell.angle_alpha   90.00
_cell.angle_beta   90.00
_cell.angle_gamma   90.00
#
_symmetry.space_group_name_H-M   'P 1'
#
loop_
_entity.id
_entity.type
_entity.pdbx_description
1 polymer ?
#
loop_
_entity_poly.entity_id
_entity_poly.type
_entity_poly.pdbx_seq_one_letter_code
_entity_poly.pdbx_strand_id
1 'polypeptide(L)'
;QQGEILSETPLHPIPEEMTYDEYQDMNRRMNIGIGLAFIPIPGIVHRYAGEKKTAKKLSYITLAGLVAFAASSGNEERKWSESDYELFILNEGLDNETRYEKIPIEIAGNDSITYKLNQVYKKVSHTGGNPYLGLIGFVAVFGSYYYDIFHGLKKIHDKREAVRFKYGKQLKYSLRPTYDPLASKAKLNLDFYF
;
A
#
# COMPACT_ATOMS: atom_id res chain seq x y z
N GLN A 1 0.78 32.13 12.04
CA GLN A 1 1.48 31.64 10.83
C GLN A 1 0.54 30.69 10.10
N GLN A 2 -0.34 31.24 9.24
CA GLN A 2 -1.32 30.47 8.48
C GLN A 2 -0.74 30.17 7.08
N GLY A 3 -0.54 28.87 6.78
CA GLY A 3 -0.96 28.33 5.48
C GLY A 3 0.03 28.32 4.30
N GLU A 4 1.30 27.95 4.48
CA GLU A 4 2.19 27.60 3.36
C GLU A 4 1.66 26.45 2.49
N ILE A 5 0.70 25.66 3.01
CA ILE A 5 0.06 24.54 2.32
C ILE A 5 -0.94 25.05 1.25
N LEU A 6 -1.57 26.21 1.46
CA LEU A 6 -2.64 26.75 0.61
C LEU A 6 -2.26 28.04 -0.15
N SER A 7 -1.02 28.54 -0.04
CA SER A 7 -0.64 29.71 -0.83
C SER A 7 -0.64 29.35 -2.31
N GLU A 8 -1.33 30.14 -3.15
CA GLU A 8 -1.29 29.99 -4.61
C GLU A 8 -0.09 30.71 -5.23
N THR A 9 0.67 31.44 -4.41
CA THR A 9 1.90 32.10 -4.83
C THR A 9 2.94 31.07 -5.28
N PRO A 10 3.53 31.25 -6.48
CA PRO A 10 4.61 30.39 -6.95
C PRO A 10 5.75 30.36 -5.94
N LEU A 11 6.33 29.18 -5.70
CA LEU A 11 7.48 29.07 -4.79
C LEU A 11 8.73 29.73 -5.37
N HIS A 12 8.79 29.85 -6.70
CA HIS A 12 9.90 30.42 -7.44
C HIS A 12 9.40 31.33 -8.57
N PRO A 13 10.10 32.45 -8.89
CA PRO A 13 9.77 33.28 -10.04
C PRO A 13 9.92 32.48 -11.34
N ILE A 14 9.04 32.75 -12.31
CA ILE A 14 8.93 31.99 -13.57
C ILE A 14 9.86 32.61 -14.63
N PRO A 15 10.88 31.88 -15.13
CA PRO A 15 11.63 32.30 -16.31
C PRO A 15 10.76 32.27 -17.57
N GLU A 16 10.94 33.23 -18.47
CA GLU A 16 10.15 33.32 -19.72
C GLU A 16 10.27 32.08 -20.62
N GLU A 17 11.41 31.38 -20.55
CA GLU A 17 11.70 30.17 -21.34
C GLU A 17 11.20 28.86 -20.70
N MET A 18 10.50 28.91 -19.56
CA MET A 18 10.06 27.73 -18.82
C MET A 18 8.80 27.12 -19.42
N THR A 19 8.81 25.82 -19.70
CA THR A 19 7.60 25.11 -20.15
C THR A 19 6.60 24.92 -19.01
N TYR A 20 5.32 24.71 -19.34
CA TYR A 20 4.28 24.51 -18.35
C TYR A 20 4.54 23.30 -17.43
N ASP A 21 5.02 22.19 -17.99
CA ASP A 21 5.31 20.98 -17.22
C ASP A 21 6.49 21.21 -16.25
N GLU A 22 7.51 21.95 -16.69
CA GLU A 22 8.66 22.32 -15.84
C GLU A 22 8.23 23.25 -14.70
N TYR A 23 7.36 24.22 -14.99
CA TYR A 23 6.76 25.08 -13.96
C TYR A 23 6.01 24.25 -12.91
N GLN A 24 5.20 23.28 -13.35
CA GLN A 24 4.49 22.39 -12.44
C GLN A 24 5.45 21.54 -11.60
N ASP A 25 6.47 20.93 -12.22
CA ASP A 25 7.45 20.10 -11.52
C ASP A 25 8.28 20.91 -10.51
N MET A 26 8.64 22.15 -10.84
CA MET A 26 9.34 23.06 -9.94
C MET A 26 8.48 23.47 -8.74
N ASN A 27 7.18 23.70 -8.96
CA ASN A 27 6.25 24.19 -7.93
C ASN A 27 5.49 23.10 -7.17
N ARG A 28 5.78 21.81 -7.42
CA ARG A 28 5.23 20.73 -6.60
C ARG A 28 5.75 20.79 -5.17
N ARG A 29 4.80 20.82 -4.24
CA ARG A 29 5.05 20.88 -2.80
C ARG A 29 5.25 19.48 -2.25
N MET A 30 6.42 19.25 -1.66
CA MET A 30 6.73 17.98 -1.01
C MET A 30 5.72 17.66 0.11
N ASN A 31 5.28 18.67 0.86
CA ASN A 31 4.27 18.50 1.91
C ASN A 31 2.93 17.97 1.38
N ILE A 32 2.52 18.34 0.17
CA ILE A 32 1.33 17.79 -0.47
C ILE A 32 1.59 16.34 -0.87
N GLY A 33 2.75 16.03 -1.47
CA GLY A 33 3.13 14.65 -1.78
C GLY A 33 3.12 13.74 -0.55
N ILE A 34 3.67 14.21 0.57
CA ILE A 34 3.66 13.51 1.86
C ILE A 34 2.23 13.39 2.40
N GLY A 35 1.42 14.46 2.32
CA GLY A 35 0.00 14.43 2.69
C GLY A 35 -0.79 13.37 1.91
N LEU A 36 -0.55 13.26 0.61
CA LEU A 36 -1.17 12.26 -0.25
C LEU A 36 -0.69 10.83 0.06
N ALA A 37 0.53 10.65 0.56
CA ALA A 37 1.05 9.34 0.96
C ALA A 37 0.27 8.72 2.14
N PHE A 38 -0.38 9.54 2.97
CA PHE A 38 -1.25 9.05 4.06
C PHE A 38 -2.62 8.56 3.57
N ILE A 39 -2.99 8.88 2.33
CA ILE A 39 -4.23 8.38 1.73
C ILE A 39 -3.91 6.99 1.14
N PRO A 40 -4.60 5.91 1.57
CA PRO A 40 -4.29 4.55 1.15
C PRO A 40 -4.82 4.25 -0.27
N ILE A 41 -4.53 5.11 -1.24
CA ILE A 41 -4.91 4.96 -2.65
C ILE A 41 -3.62 4.83 -3.48
N PRO A 42 -3.20 3.60 -3.83
CA PRO A 42 -2.00 3.39 -4.63
C PRO A 42 -2.07 4.10 -5.99
N GLY A 43 -1.00 4.82 -6.30
CA GLY A 43 -0.82 5.61 -7.53
C GLY A 43 -1.11 7.10 -7.35
N ILE A 44 -1.61 7.54 -6.19
CA ILE A 44 -1.93 8.95 -5.92
C ILE A 44 -0.68 9.83 -5.91
N VAL A 45 0.43 9.33 -5.36
CA VAL A 45 1.68 10.08 -5.26
C VAL A 45 2.33 10.19 -6.64
N HIS A 46 2.36 9.11 -7.42
CA HIS A 46 2.81 9.17 -8.82
C HIS A 46 1.93 10.06 -9.70
N ARG A 47 0.61 10.07 -9.48
CA ARG A 47 -0.30 10.96 -10.19
C ARG A 47 0.01 12.42 -9.88
N TYR A 48 0.28 12.73 -8.61
CA TYR A 48 0.76 14.04 -8.21
C TYR A 48 2.14 14.37 -8.79
N ALA A 49 3.03 13.38 -8.93
CA ALA A 49 4.32 13.48 -9.62
C ALA A 49 4.21 13.58 -11.16
N GLY A 50 2.99 13.70 -11.72
CA GLY A 50 2.76 13.80 -13.16
C GLY A 50 3.00 12.51 -13.93
N GLU A 51 3.31 11.42 -13.22
CA GLU A 51 3.57 10.10 -13.78
C GLU A 51 2.26 9.32 -14.00
N LYS A 52 1.41 9.82 -14.91
CA LYS A 52 0.05 9.27 -15.13
C LYS A 52 0.06 7.79 -15.52
N LYS A 53 1.06 7.33 -16.28
CA LYS A 53 1.15 5.93 -16.76
C LYS A 53 1.44 4.97 -15.60
N THR A 54 2.41 5.28 -14.75
CA THR A 54 2.75 4.43 -13.59
C THR A 54 1.66 4.49 -12.53
N ALA A 55 1.05 5.65 -12.30
CA ALA A 55 -0.13 5.78 -11.43
C ALA A 55 -1.24 4.82 -11.85
N LYS A 56 -1.62 4.80 -13.15
CA LYS A 56 -2.61 3.86 -13.68
C LYS A 56 -2.18 2.40 -13.48
N LYS A 57 -0.92 2.07 -13.77
CA LYS A 57 -0.38 0.71 -13.58
C LYS A 57 -0.53 0.26 -12.12
N LEU A 58 -0.18 1.12 -11.15
CA LEU A 58 -0.31 0.82 -9.72
C LEU A 58 -1.77 0.63 -9.31
N SER A 59 -2.69 1.44 -9.84
CA SER A 59 -4.12 1.26 -9.60
C SER A 59 -4.64 -0.08 -10.15
N TYR A 60 -4.23 -0.49 -11.35
CA TYR A 60 -4.61 -1.79 -11.92
C TYR A 60 -4.04 -2.98 -11.13
N ILE A 61 -2.78 -2.90 -10.70
CA ILE A 61 -2.16 -3.94 -9.84
C ILE A 61 -2.94 -4.07 -8.53
N THR A 62 -3.31 -2.94 -7.92
CA THR A 62 -4.08 -2.92 -6.67
C THR A 62 -5.45 -3.55 -6.88
N LEU A 63 -6.17 -3.18 -7.94
CA LEU A 63 -7.47 -3.75 -8.27
C LEU A 63 -7.38 -5.26 -8.50
N ALA A 64 -6.40 -5.71 -9.28
CA ALA A 64 -6.14 -7.13 -9.50
C ALA A 64 -5.81 -7.85 -8.17
N GLY A 65 -5.04 -7.22 -7.30
CA GLY A 65 -4.70 -7.75 -5.98
C GLY A 65 -5.92 -7.91 -5.07
N LEU A 66 -6.81 -6.93 -5.05
CA LEU A 66 -8.08 -7.01 -4.30
C LEU A 66 -8.98 -8.13 -4.83
N VAL A 67 -9.09 -8.28 -6.16
CA VAL A 67 -9.86 -9.37 -6.78
C VAL A 67 -9.25 -10.73 -6.43
N ALA A 68 -7.92 -10.87 -6.50
CA ALA A 68 -7.24 -12.11 -6.12
C ALA A 68 -7.43 -12.44 -4.63
N PHE A 69 -7.38 -11.43 -3.76
CA PHE A 69 -7.63 -11.59 -2.33
C PHE A 69 -9.06 -12.05 -2.05
N ALA A 70 -10.05 -11.41 -2.67
CA ALA A 70 -11.46 -11.81 -2.54
C ALA A 70 -11.70 -13.24 -3.07
N ALA A 71 -11.14 -13.57 -4.23
CA ALA A 71 -11.23 -14.90 -4.84
C ALA A 71 -10.46 -15.98 -4.06
N SER A 72 -9.62 -15.60 -3.10
CA SER A 72 -8.95 -16.55 -2.21
C SER A 72 -9.89 -17.13 -1.15
N SER A 73 -11.01 -16.46 -0.87
CA SER A 73 -12.01 -16.98 0.07
C SER A 73 -12.66 -18.24 -0.49
N GLY A 74 -12.56 -19.31 0.30
CA GLY A 74 -13.22 -20.58 0.01
C GLY A 74 -14.70 -20.54 0.34
N ASN A 75 -15.44 -21.55 -0.11
CA ASN A 75 -16.78 -21.76 0.42
C ASN A 75 -16.68 -22.40 1.81
N GLU A 76 -17.39 -21.84 2.77
CA GLU A 76 -17.56 -22.47 4.07
C GLU A 76 -18.61 -23.58 3.94
N GLU A 77 -18.16 -24.83 3.86
CA GLU A 77 -19.05 -25.98 3.96
C GLU A 77 -19.15 -26.41 5.43
N ARG A 78 -20.35 -26.32 6.00
CA ARG A 78 -20.62 -26.83 7.34
C ARG A 78 -21.07 -28.29 7.23
N LYS A 79 -20.14 -29.24 7.35
CA LYS A 79 -20.44 -30.67 7.35
C LYS A 79 -20.54 -31.19 8.78
N TRP A 80 -21.49 -32.10 9.01
CA TRP A 80 -21.56 -32.84 10.26
C TRP A 80 -20.31 -33.72 10.40
N SER A 81 -19.72 -33.77 11.59
CA SER A 81 -18.60 -34.67 11.83
C SER A 81 -19.07 -36.12 11.71
N GLU A 82 -18.30 -36.96 11.04
CA GLU A 82 -18.51 -38.41 11.05
C GLU A 82 -18.32 -38.94 12.49
N SER A 83 -19.20 -39.84 12.91
CA SER A 83 -19.20 -40.49 14.23
C SER A 83 -19.24 -42.00 14.03
N ASP A 84 -18.38 -42.73 14.72
CA ASP A 84 -18.36 -44.20 14.73
C ASP A 84 -19.50 -44.79 15.60
N TYR A 85 -20.17 -43.95 16.38
CA TYR A 85 -21.29 -44.30 17.26
C TYR A 85 -22.63 -43.88 16.65
N GLU A 86 -23.70 -44.59 17.04
CA GLU A 86 -25.07 -44.30 16.63
C GLU A 86 -25.45 -42.86 17.02
N LEU A 87 -26.06 -42.12 16.08
CA LEU A 87 -26.42 -40.72 16.27
C LEU A 87 -27.87 -40.59 16.75
N PHE A 88 -28.07 -39.81 17.80
CA PHE A 88 -29.36 -39.31 18.23
C PHE A 88 -29.58 -37.89 17.69
N ILE A 89 -30.55 -37.73 16.80
CA ILE A 89 -30.82 -36.46 16.10
C ILE A 89 -32.10 -35.84 16.68
N LEU A 90 -31.99 -34.60 17.13
CA LEU A 90 -33.13 -33.77 17.53
C LEU A 90 -33.40 -32.73 16.44
N ASN A 91 -34.69 -32.54 16.12
CA ASN A 91 -35.16 -31.59 15.10
C ASN A 91 -34.56 -31.86 13.71
N GLU A 92 -34.60 -33.11 13.28
CA GLU A 92 -34.12 -33.53 11.96
C GLU A 92 -34.80 -32.72 10.85
N GLY A 93 -34.00 -32.11 9.98
CA GLY A 93 -34.49 -31.32 8.83
C GLY A 93 -34.92 -29.88 9.14
N LEU A 94 -34.77 -29.42 10.38
CA LEU A 94 -35.02 -28.02 10.78
C LEU A 94 -33.70 -27.27 11.00
N ASP A 95 -33.73 -25.93 10.91
CA ASP A 95 -32.52 -25.08 11.05
C ASP A 95 -31.80 -25.24 12.40
N ASN A 96 -32.48 -25.77 13.42
CA ASN A 96 -31.98 -26.04 14.77
C ASN A 96 -31.66 -27.53 15.02
N GLU A 97 -31.36 -28.30 13.97
CA GLU A 97 -30.92 -29.69 14.08
C GLU A 97 -29.72 -29.81 15.03
N THR A 98 -29.81 -30.69 16.03
CA THR A 98 -28.72 -31.03 16.94
C THR A 98 -28.50 -32.53 16.95
N ARG A 99 -27.24 -32.96 16.88
CA ARG A 99 -26.86 -34.39 16.85
C ARG A 99 -26.05 -34.74 18.09
N TYR A 100 -26.27 -35.93 18.62
CA TYR A 100 -25.53 -36.49 19.75
C TYR A 100 -25.02 -37.89 19.43
N GLU A 101 -23.78 -38.22 19.77
CA GLU A 101 -23.23 -39.58 19.69
C GLU A 101 -23.69 -40.38 20.90
N LYS A 102 -24.23 -41.58 20.69
CA LYS A 102 -24.64 -42.52 21.75
C LYS A 102 -23.48 -43.48 22.06
N ILE A 103 -22.70 -43.17 23.09
CA ILE A 103 -21.57 -44.00 23.51
C ILE A 103 -22.03 -44.96 24.62
N PRO A 104 -22.03 -46.29 24.41
CA PRO A 104 -22.45 -47.23 25.45
C PRO A 104 -21.43 -47.25 26.60
N ILE A 105 -21.89 -47.08 27.84
CA ILE A 105 -21.03 -47.02 29.04
C ILE A 105 -21.18 -48.29 29.89
N GLU A 106 -22.38 -48.86 29.93
CA GLU A 106 -22.71 -50.00 30.78
C GLU A 106 -23.79 -50.85 30.12
N ILE A 107 -23.61 -52.17 30.19
CA ILE A 107 -24.60 -53.18 29.75
C ILE A 107 -25.10 -53.85 31.02
N ALA A 108 -26.29 -53.46 31.48
CA ALA A 108 -26.92 -54.13 32.61
C ALA A 108 -27.54 -55.44 32.12
N GLY A 109 -27.43 -56.51 32.93
CA GLY A 109 -27.76 -57.90 32.56
C GLY A 109 -29.22 -58.22 32.20
N ASN A 110 -30.07 -57.21 31.99
CA ASN A 110 -31.47 -57.31 31.53
C ASN A 110 -31.73 -56.43 30.29
N ASP A 111 -30.82 -56.46 29.30
CA ASP A 111 -30.92 -55.78 27.99
C ASP A 111 -31.02 -54.24 28.02
N SER A 112 -30.83 -53.58 29.17
CA SER A 112 -30.75 -52.12 29.25
C SER A 112 -29.30 -51.64 29.11
N ILE A 113 -29.01 -51.01 27.97
CA ILE A 113 -27.72 -50.37 27.70
C ILE A 113 -27.82 -48.90 28.07
N THR A 114 -26.93 -48.43 28.95
CA THR A 114 -26.84 -47.02 29.33
C THR A 114 -25.88 -46.29 28.38
N TYR A 115 -26.35 -45.19 27.78
CA TYR A 115 -25.59 -44.40 26.82
C TYR A 115 -25.18 -43.05 27.40
N LYS A 116 -23.94 -42.63 27.12
CA LYS A 116 -23.50 -41.23 27.22
C LYS A 116 -23.85 -40.53 25.92
N LEU A 117 -24.50 -39.38 26.01
CA LEU A 117 -24.76 -38.51 24.85
C LEU A 117 -23.69 -37.43 24.79
N ASN A 118 -22.88 -37.43 23.72
CA ASN A 118 -21.93 -36.36 23.43
C ASN A 118 -22.44 -35.52 22.25
N GLN A 119 -22.52 -34.20 22.40
CA GLN A 119 -22.99 -33.34 21.31
C GLN A 119 -21.99 -33.30 20.15
N VAL A 120 -22.47 -33.57 18.94
CA VAL A 120 -21.69 -33.45 17.70
C VAL A 120 -21.83 -32.03 17.16
N TYR A 121 -20.70 -31.38 16.96
CA TYR A 121 -20.64 -30.07 16.32
C TYR A 121 -20.38 -30.22 14.81
N LYS A 122 -21.00 -29.34 14.01
CA LYS A 122 -20.67 -29.20 12.58
C LYS A 122 -19.22 -28.74 12.48
N LYS A 123 -18.38 -29.48 11.76
CA LYS A 123 -17.05 -29.02 11.38
C LYS A 123 -17.22 -28.01 10.24
N VAL A 124 -16.65 -26.83 10.41
CA VAL A 124 -16.52 -25.86 9.33
C VAL A 124 -15.31 -26.28 8.51
N SER A 125 -15.54 -27.05 7.45
CA SER A 125 -14.51 -27.33 6.45
C SER A 125 -14.51 -26.20 5.43
N HIS A 126 -13.39 -25.52 5.28
CA HIS A 126 -13.20 -24.59 4.18
C HIS A 126 -12.86 -25.41 2.94
N THR A 127 -13.84 -25.56 2.04
CA THR A 127 -13.67 -26.31 0.79
C THR A 127 -13.61 -25.32 -0.36
N GLY A 128 -12.51 -25.33 -1.10
CA GLY A 128 -12.24 -24.34 -2.15
C GLY A 128 -11.59 -23.07 -1.61
N GLY A 129 -11.11 -22.21 -2.52
CA GLY A 129 -10.24 -21.08 -2.21
C GLY A 129 -8.76 -21.46 -2.34
N ASN A 130 -7.94 -20.56 -2.90
CA ASN A 130 -6.50 -20.76 -3.03
C ASN A 130 -5.76 -19.75 -2.13
N PRO A 131 -5.16 -20.18 -1.00
CA PRO A 131 -4.50 -19.27 -0.07
C PRO A 131 -3.33 -18.51 -0.70
N TYR A 132 -2.69 -19.08 -1.75
CA TYR A 132 -1.66 -18.39 -2.50
C TYR A 132 -2.21 -17.20 -3.28
N LEU A 133 -3.45 -17.25 -3.80
CA LEU A 133 -4.10 -16.09 -4.41
C LEU A 133 -4.32 -14.98 -3.37
N GLY A 134 -4.67 -15.36 -2.14
CA GLY A 134 -4.81 -14.42 -1.02
C GLY A 134 -3.49 -13.71 -0.72
N LEU A 135 -2.40 -14.48 -0.62
CA LEU A 135 -1.07 -13.94 -0.41
C LEU A 135 -0.61 -13.04 -1.56
N ILE A 136 -0.79 -13.47 -2.81
CA ILE A 136 -0.45 -12.66 -4.00
C ILE A 136 -1.27 -11.36 -4.01
N GLY A 137 -2.56 -11.45 -3.72
CA GLY A 137 -3.45 -10.30 -3.64
C GLY A 137 -3.01 -9.29 -2.59
N PHE A 138 -2.68 -9.79 -1.39
CA PHE A 138 -2.15 -8.97 -0.30
C PHE A 138 -0.84 -8.27 -0.69
N VAL A 139 0.14 -9.02 -1.22
CA VAL A 139 1.42 -8.47 -1.65
C VAL A 139 1.24 -7.45 -2.78
N ALA A 140 0.33 -7.67 -3.72
CA ALA A 140 0.05 -6.74 -4.80
C ALA A 140 -0.50 -5.39 -4.28
N VAL A 141 -1.42 -5.41 -3.31
CA VAL A 141 -2.02 -4.20 -2.72
C VAL A 141 -1.02 -3.43 -1.85
N PHE A 142 -0.35 -4.11 -0.92
CA PHE A 142 0.60 -3.43 -0.04
C PHE A 142 1.88 -3.03 -0.79
N GLY A 143 2.35 -3.89 -1.69
CA GLY A 143 3.52 -3.61 -2.53
C GLY A 143 3.29 -2.41 -3.45
N SER A 144 2.11 -2.29 -4.08
CA SER A 144 1.79 -1.12 -4.91
C SER A 144 1.70 0.16 -4.08
N TYR A 145 1.15 0.10 -2.87
CA TYR A 145 1.07 1.23 -1.93
C TYR A 145 2.45 1.74 -1.53
N TYR A 146 3.31 0.86 -0.99
CA TYR A 146 4.66 1.26 -0.57
C TYR A 146 5.50 1.74 -1.74
N TYR A 147 5.41 1.07 -2.89
CA TYR A 147 6.09 1.53 -4.10
C TYR A 147 5.63 2.93 -4.51
N ASP A 148 4.33 3.21 -4.48
CA ASP A 148 3.80 4.54 -4.83
C ASP A 148 4.39 5.63 -3.94
N ILE A 149 4.45 5.39 -2.63
CA ILE A 149 4.99 6.36 -1.66
C ILE A 149 6.48 6.60 -1.90
N PHE A 150 7.31 5.56 -1.80
CA PHE A 150 8.76 5.74 -1.83
C PHE A 150 9.24 6.25 -3.18
N HIS A 151 8.79 5.61 -4.26
CA HIS A 151 9.22 5.98 -5.60
C HIS A 151 8.52 7.27 -6.07
N GLY A 152 7.28 7.51 -5.66
CA GLY A 152 6.53 8.71 -6.03
C GLY A 152 7.11 9.97 -5.39
N LEU A 153 7.39 9.93 -4.08
CA LEU A 153 8.04 11.03 -3.36
C LEU A 153 9.42 11.33 -3.92
N LYS A 154 10.21 10.28 -4.20
CA LYS A 154 11.51 10.43 -4.87
C LYS A 154 11.35 11.09 -6.24
N LYS A 155 10.37 10.68 -7.05
CA LYS A 155 10.15 11.26 -8.37
C LYS A 155 9.76 12.74 -8.32
N ILE A 156 8.94 13.13 -7.34
CA ILE A 156 8.62 14.55 -7.09
C ILE A 156 9.89 15.34 -6.79
N HIS A 157 10.75 14.80 -5.93
CA HIS A 157 12.02 15.43 -5.57
C HIS A 157 12.94 15.58 -6.78
N ASP A 158 13.20 14.48 -7.50
CA ASP A 158 14.13 14.42 -8.64
C ASP A 158 13.69 15.38 -9.77
N LYS A 159 12.40 15.41 -10.10
CA LYS A 159 11.86 16.32 -11.11
C LYS A 159 12.02 17.78 -10.69
N ARG A 160 11.73 18.08 -9.42
CA ARG A 160 11.89 19.43 -8.87
C ARG A 160 13.34 19.87 -8.89
N GLU A 161 14.27 18.99 -8.50
CA GLU A 161 15.70 19.31 -8.54
C GLU A 161 16.22 19.47 -9.97
N ALA A 162 15.76 18.65 -10.92
CA ALA A 162 16.15 18.76 -12.33
C ALA A 162 15.77 20.13 -12.92
N VAL A 163 14.54 20.61 -12.68
CA VAL A 163 14.10 21.93 -13.16
C VAL A 163 14.85 23.05 -12.43
N ARG A 164 15.04 22.93 -11.12
CA ARG A 164 15.85 23.89 -10.35
C ARG A 164 17.29 23.93 -10.85
N PHE A 165 17.89 22.81 -11.21
CA PHE A 165 19.23 22.77 -11.80
C PHE A 165 19.26 23.48 -13.15
N LYS A 166 18.29 23.19 -14.04
CA LYS A 166 18.19 23.79 -15.37
C LYS A 166 18.04 25.32 -15.33
N TYR A 167 17.23 25.86 -14.42
CA TYR A 167 16.87 27.28 -14.38
C TYR A 167 17.49 28.07 -13.23
N GLY A 168 18.11 27.44 -12.23
CA GLY A 168 18.28 28.10 -10.92
C GLY A 168 19.24 27.55 -9.87
N LYS A 169 20.07 26.51 -10.08
CA LYS A 169 21.32 26.42 -9.29
C LYS A 169 22.28 27.45 -9.90
N GLN A 170 22.06 28.74 -9.62
CA GLN A 170 23.05 29.79 -9.85
C GLN A 170 24.27 29.48 -8.95
N LEU A 171 25.17 28.61 -9.39
CA LEU A 171 26.55 28.68 -8.92
C LEU A 171 27.10 30.01 -9.45
N LYS A 172 26.97 31.07 -8.65
CA LYS A 172 27.59 32.36 -8.96
C LYS A 172 29.10 32.21 -8.79
N TYR A 173 29.78 31.72 -9.82
CA TYR A 173 31.23 31.73 -9.88
C TYR A 173 31.69 33.16 -10.18
N SER A 174 32.35 33.78 -9.19
CA SER A 174 32.98 35.09 -9.35
C SER A 174 34.49 34.89 -9.37
N LEU A 175 35.10 34.98 -10.55
CA LEU A 175 36.55 35.06 -10.71
C LEU A 175 36.97 36.53 -10.62
N ARG A 176 37.65 36.90 -9.54
CA ARG A 176 38.22 38.25 -9.38
C ARG A 176 39.74 38.16 -9.48
N PRO A 177 40.33 38.33 -10.68
CA PRO A 177 41.77 38.48 -10.80
C PRO A 177 42.17 39.81 -10.17
N THR A 178 43.06 39.77 -9.19
CA THR A 178 43.64 40.98 -8.59
C THR A 178 45.12 41.01 -8.96
N TYR A 179 45.53 42.07 -9.65
CA TYR A 179 46.91 42.28 -10.07
C TYR A 179 47.50 43.45 -9.30
N ASP A 180 48.58 43.18 -8.55
CA ASP A 180 49.37 44.22 -7.89
C ASP A 180 50.70 44.39 -8.63
N PRO A 181 50.84 45.46 -9.44
CA PRO A 181 52.05 45.69 -10.25
C PRO A 181 53.29 46.00 -9.39
N LEU A 182 53.12 46.50 -8.16
CA LEU A 182 54.24 46.86 -7.28
C LEU A 182 54.82 45.64 -6.56
N ALA A 183 54.01 44.60 -6.35
CA ALA A 183 54.43 43.37 -5.68
C ALA A 183 54.78 42.22 -6.65
N SER A 184 54.65 42.42 -7.97
CA SER A 184 54.78 41.38 -9.02
C SER A 184 54.02 40.09 -8.68
N LYS A 185 52.84 40.21 -8.08
CA LYS A 185 52.02 39.09 -7.64
C LYS A 185 50.65 39.17 -8.28
N ALA A 186 50.26 38.10 -8.96
CA ALA A 186 48.90 37.86 -9.40
C ALA A 186 48.21 36.96 -8.38
N LYS A 187 47.01 37.34 -7.92
CA LYS A 187 46.17 36.50 -7.07
C LYS A 187 44.86 36.19 -7.78
N LEU A 188 44.48 34.91 -7.75
CA LEU A 188 43.18 34.41 -8.18
C LEU A 188 42.39 34.03 -6.94
N ASN A 189 41.32 34.78 -6.66
CA ASN A 189 40.37 34.44 -5.60
C ASN A 189 39.14 33.79 -6.22
N LEU A 190 38.74 32.66 -5.63
CA LEU A 190 37.54 31.90 -5.96
C LEU A 190 36.57 32.01 -4.78
N ASP A 191 35.47 32.73 -4.98
CA ASP A 191 34.41 32.83 -3.98
C ASP A 191 33.28 31.85 -4.31
N PHE A 192 32.91 31.03 -3.33
CA PHE A 192 31.77 30.13 -3.41
C PHE A 192 30.64 30.68 -2.53
N TYR A 193 29.49 31.01 -3.13
CA TYR A 193 28.29 31.43 -2.41
C TYR A 193 27.30 30.26 -2.41
N PHE A 194 26.98 29.76 -1.21
CA PHE A 194 26.04 28.67 -0.96
C PHE A 194 24.93 29.12 0.00
#